data_AF-A0A372GIR6-F1
#
_entry.id   AF-A0A372GIR6-F1
#
_cell.length_a   1.000
_cell.length_b   1.000
_cell.length_c   1.000
_cell.angle_alpha   90.00
_cell.angle_beta   90.00
_cell.angle_gamma   90.00
#
_symmetry.space_group_name_H-M   'P 1'
#
loop_
_entity.id
_entity.type
_entity.pdbx_description
1 polymer ?
#
loop_
_entity_poly.entity_id
_entity_poly.type
_entity_poly.pdbx_seq_one_letter_code
_entity_poly.pdbx_strand_id
1 'polypeptide(L)'
;MIEARDTGSPKAARKGRGRDFWPDDRPGRRFPGPKLLFGAAAVLVAVAVAIVAVTMLTGGGKKDEAAPRNVLPTAYTPDYDGEGFRSIAARSADGRQITEGEAFSAKSLKSGAYSFTLAASDLTSDCKAATWGARLQGDLAKFGCTQIARAAYVSADKKHVGQFVVINLVSEEGVKQILRDLDPRTEAGWPVPLKAPGVPASGAGFSAAYAKTYGHYAVITLVERAGGARPGSLNEMIDVSLAVENAADFLYGRLNLAAGKPGR
;
A
#
# COMPACT_ATOMS: atom_id res chain seq x y z
N MET A 1 -2.55 -47.32 18.15
CA MET A 1 -3.72 -48.19 18.39
C MET A 1 -4.82 -47.27 18.92
N ILE A 2 -5.77 -46.94 18.06
CA ILE A 2 -6.93 -46.07 18.34
C ILE A 2 -8.08 -47.03 18.56
N GLU A 3 -8.75 -46.99 19.71
CA GLU A 3 -10.04 -47.65 19.88
C GLU A 3 -11.05 -46.67 20.46
N ALA A 4 -11.94 -46.24 19.55
CA ALA A 4 -13.17 -45.54 19.86
C ALA A 4 -14.17 -46.54 20.44
N ARG A 5 -14.85 -46.15 21.53
CA ARG A 5 -15.90 -46.98 22.14
C ARG A 5 -17.22 -46.81 21.41
N ASP A 6 -17.79 -47.98 21.18
CA ASP A 6 -18.95 -48.31 20.38
C ASP A 6 -20.28 -47.83 20.98
N THR A 7 -21.22 -47.59 20.07
CA THR A 7 -22.57 -47.09 20.26
C THR A 7 -23.55 -48.24 20.55
N GLY A 8 -24.22 -48.20 21.70
CA GLY A 8 -25.29 -49.15 22.05
C GLY A 8 -26.67 -48.50 22.08
N SER A 9 -27.47 -48.71 21.03
CA SER A 9 -28.92 -48.52 21.03
C SER A 9 -29.63 -49.84 21.36
N PRO A 10 -30.84 -49.81 21.97
CA PRO A 10 -31.85 -50.81 21.69
C PRO A 10 -33.08 -50.21 20.98
N LYS A 11 -33.51 -50.93 19.93
CA LYS A 11 -34.77 -50.76 19.19
C LYS A 11 -35.94 -51.41 19.93
N ALA A 12 -37.14 -50.83 19.78
CA ALA A 12 -38.42 -51.48 19.42
C ALA A 12 -39.58 -50.52 19.76
N ALA A 13 -40.76 -50.48 19.13
CA ALA A 13 -41.28 -50.88 17.83
C ALA A 13 -42.72 -50.31 17.71
N ARG A 14 -43.04 -49.71 16.54
CA ARG A 14 -44.31 -49.70 15.76
C ARG A 14 -45.69 -49.31 16.34
N LYS A 15 -46.40 -48.60 15.43
CA LYS A 15 -47.86 -48.45 15.17
C LYS A 15 -48.62 -47.52 16.13
N GLY A 16 -49.45 -46.57 15.68
CA GLY A 16 -49.89 -46.16 14.35
C GLY A 16 -51.19 -45.33 14.45
N ARG A 17 -51.43 -44.50 13.42
CA ARG A 17 -52.68 -43.80 13.05
C ARG A 17 -53.20 -42.67 13.97
N GLY A 18 -53.31 -41.48 13.37
CA GLY A 18 -54.58 -40.76 13.38
C GLY A 18 -54.49 -39.26 13.66
N ARG A 19 -54.80 -38.50 12.59
CA ARG A 19 -55.72 -37.35 12.57
C ARG A 19 -55.22 -35.97 13.04
N ASP A 20 -55.31 -35.08 12.06
CA ASP A 20 -55.97 -33.78 12.10
C ASP A 20 -55.31 -32.69 12.97
N PHE A 21 -54.41 -31.99 12.30
CA PHE A 21 -53.93 -30.66 12.64
C PHE A 21 -55.06 -29.65 12.42
N TRP A 22 -55.69 -29.18 13.51
CA TRP A 22 -56.18 -27.81 13.76
C TRP A 22 -57.07 -27.78 15.03
N PRO A 23 -56.91 -26.79 15.91
CA PRO A 23 -58.04 -26.26 16.66
C PRO A 23 -58.30 -24.77 16.42
N ASP A 24 -59.58 -24.45 16.57
CA ASP A 24 -60.36 -23.29 16.16
C ASP A 24 -60.02 -21.89 16.71
N ASP A 25 -60.56 -20.95 15.94
CA ASP A 25 -60.75 -19.50 16.09
C ASP A 25 -61.24 -18.99 17.46
N ARG A 26 -60.76 -17.78 17.80
CA ARG A 26 -61.44 -16.76 18.63
C ARG A 26 -61.05 -15.32 18.22
N PRO A 27 -61.87 -14.30 18.53
CA PRO A 27 -62.47 -13.45 17.49
C PRO A 27 -61.93 -12.02 17.37
N GLY A 28 -62.15 -11.44 16.17
CA GLY A 28 -62.75 -10.11 16.02
C GLY A 28 -61.83 -8.88 16.12
N ARG A 29 -61.22 -8.47 15.01
CA ARG A 29 -60.76 -7.08 14.85
C ARG A 29 -61.46 -6.43 13.66
N ARG A 30 -62.24 -5.38 13.94
CA ARG A 30 -62.97 -4.57 12.97
C ARG A 30 -61.98 -3.87 12.03
N PHE A 31 -62.09 -4.10 10.73
CA PHE A 31 -61.36 -3.34 9.71
C PHE A 31 -62.09 -2.01 9.42
N PRO A 32 -61.38 -0.87 9.34
CA PRO A 32 -61.98 0.38 8.86
C PRO A 32 -62.24 0.32 7.35
N GLY A 33 -63.30 1.01 6.91
CA GLY A 33 -63.88 0.88 5.57
C GLY A 33 -62.99 1.33 4.40
N PRO A 34 -63.36 0.95 3.16
CA PRO A 34 -62.50 0.93 1.98
C PRO A 34 -62.13 2.30 1.37
N LYS A 35 -62.56 3.43 1.96
CA LYS A 35 -62.25 4.78 1.45
C LYS A 35 -60.94 5.37 2.01
N LEU A 36 -60.33 4.75 3.02
CA LEU A 36 -59.05 5.18 3.61
C LEU A 36 -57.81 4.55 2.94
N LEU A 37 -57.98 3.47 2.17
CA LEU A 37 -56.87 2.76 1.53
C LEU A 37 -56.38 3.42 0.23
N PHE A 38 -57.27 4.13 -0.48
CA PHE A 38 -56.90 4.83 -1.72
C PHE A 38 -56.17 6.16 -1.47
N GLY A 39 -56.39 6.82 -0.32
CA GLY A 39 -55.63 8.01 0.07
C GLY A 39 -54.20 7.69 0.54
N ALA A 40 -54.02 6.59 1.28
CA ALA A 40 -52.71 6.18 1.79
C ALA A 40 -51.76 5.68 0.68
N ALA A 41 -52.30 5.00 -0.34
CA ALA A 41 -51.50 4.53 -1.48
C ALA A 41 -50.99 5.68 -2.36
N ALA A 42 -51.82 6.71 -2.61
CA ALA A 42 -51.43 7.87 -3.42
C ALA A 42 -50.34 8.72 -2.73
N VAL A 43 -50.42 8.89 -1.40
CA VAL A 43 -49.40 9.60 -0.63
C VAL A 43 -48.08 8.82 -0.60
N LEU A 44 -48.10 7.50 -0.46
CA LEU A 44 -46.88 6.67 -0.49
C LEU A 44 -46.18 6.70 -1.86
N VAL A 45 -46.93 6.67 -2.96
CA VAL A 45 -46.37 6.79 -4.31
C VAL A 45 -45.79 8.19 -4.53
N ALA A 46 -46.47 9.24 -4.09
CA ALA A 46 -45.95 10.62 -4.19
C ALA A 46 -44.67 10.82 -3.38
N VAL A 47 -44.58 10.23 -2.17
CA VAL A 47 -43.36 10.26 -1.35
C VAL A 47 -42.24 9.47 -2.00
N ALA A 48 -42.51 8.30 -2.58
CA ALA A 48 -41.49 7.52 -3.29
C ALA A 48 -40.96 8.28 -4.53
N VAL A 49 -41.84 8.92 -5.30
CA VAL A 49 -41.44 9.73 -6.46
C VAL A 49 -40.68 10.98 -6.03
N ALA A 50 -41.06 11.63 -4.93
CA ALA A 50 -40.32 12.76 -4.37
C ALA A 50 -38.94 12.35 -3.85
N ILE A 51 -38.80 11.17 -3.23
CA ILE A 51 -37.50 10.62 -2.82
C ILE A 51 -36.63 10.34 -4.04
N VAL A 52 -37.18 9.72 -5.09
CA VAL A 52 -36.44 9.46 -6.34
C VAL A 52 -36.06 10.76 -7.06
N ALA A 53 -36.95 11.77 -7.07
CA ALA A 53 -36.65 13.07 -7.65
C ALA A 53 -35.56 13.80 -6.85
N VAL A 54 -35.61 13.77 -5.51
CA VAL A 54 -34.56 14.35 -4.66
C VAL A 54 -33.24 13.61 -4.85
N THR A 55 -33.22 12.27 -4.94
CA THR A 55 -31.98 11.53 -5.19
C THR A 55 -31.43 11.75 -6.60
N MET A 56 -32.26 12.04 -7.59
CA MET A 56 -31.78 12.41 -8.93
C MET A 56 -31.38 13.89 -9.07
N LEU A 57 -32.00 14.81 -8.32
CA LEU A 57 -31.68 16.24 -8.31
C LEU A 57 -30.50 16.57 -7.39
N THR A 58 -30.26 15.77 -6.35
CA THR A 58 -29.09 15.89 -5.44
C THR A 58 -27.97 14.91 -5.76
N GLY A 59 -28.26 13.87 -6.56
CA GLY A 59 -27.30 12.88 -7.06
C GLY A 59 -26.52 13.34 -8.28
N GLY A 60 -26.04 14.59 -8.27
CA GLY A 60 -24.90 15.00 -9.10
C GLY A 60 -23.65 14.34 -8.54
N GLY A 61 -23.48 13.05 -8.83
CA GLY A 61 -22.41 12.20 -8.32
C GLY A 61 -21.03 12.74 -8.69
N LYS A 62 -20.46 13.56 -7.81
CA LYS A 62 -19.02 13.57 -7.63
C LYS A 62 -18.66 12.14 -7.24
N LYS A 63 -17.94 11.46 -8.13
CA LYS A 63 -17.20 10.25 -7.75
C LYS A 63 -16.44 10.64 -6.50
N ASP A 64 -16.79 10.06 -5.36
CA ASP A 64 -15.98 10.15 -4.17
C ASP A 64 -14.61 9.60 -4.55
N GLU A 65 -13.69 10.49 -4.90
CA GLU A 65 -12.26 10.20 -4.84
C GLU A 65 -12.03 9.81 -3.38
N ALA A 66 -11.96 8.50 -3.14
CA ALA A 66 -11.54 7.98 -1.86
C ALA A 66 -10.29 8.75 -1.45
N ALA A 67 -10.30 9.32 -0.24
CA ALA A 67 -9.17 10.06 0.31
C ALA A 67 -7.87 9.27 0.04
N PRO A 68 -6.76 9.95 -0.31
CA PRO A 68 -5.51 9.26 -0.63
C PRO A 68 -5.19 8.27 0.49
N ARG A 69 -5.25 6.97 0.18
CA ARG A 69 -4.88 5.96 1.15
C ARG A 69 -3.38 6.08 1.36
N ASN A 70 -2.98 6.30 2.61
CA ASN A 70 -1.59 6.22 3.00
C ASN A 70 -1.09 4.81 2.67
N VAL A 71 -0.26 4.69 1.64
CA VAL A 71 0.24 3.41 1.14
C VAL A 71 1.29 2.89 2.10
N LEU A 72 1.05 1.70 2.65
CA LEU A 72 2.01 0.92 3.43
C LEU A 72 2.27 -0.42 2.73
N PRO A 73 3.51 -0.95 2.78
CA PRO A 73 3.79 -2.26 2.23
C PRO A 73 3.11 -3.36 3.03
N THR A 74 2.71 -4.43 2.35
CA THR A 74 2.22 -5.65 3.00
C THR A 74 3.37 -6.45 3.61
N ALA A 75 4.51 -6.50 2.93
CA ALA A 75 5.74 -7.13 3.40
C ALA A 75 6.87 -6.09 3.45
N TYR A 76 7.61 -6.05 4.55
CA TYR A 76 8.74 -5.14 4.73
C TYR A 76 9.99 -5.91 5.11
N THR A 77 11.10 -5.65 4.41
CA THR A 77 12.39 -6.30 4.66
C THR A 77 13.48 -5.24 4.70
N PRO A 78 13.88 -4.79 5.91
CA PRO A 78 14.98 -3.87 6.09
C PRO A 78 16.33 -4.60 6.13
N ASP A 79 17.32 -3.99 5.52
CA ASP A 79 18.73 -4.30 5.61
C ASP A 79 19.45 -3.11 6.26
N TYR A 80 19.89 -3.34 7.50
CA TYR A 80 20.58 -2.34 8.30
C TYR A 80 22.09 -2.36 8.04
N ASP A 81 22.59 -3.32 7.26
CA ASP A 81 24.00 -3.49 7.02
C ASP A 81 24.44 -2.43 6.01
N GLY A 82 25.35 -1.55 6.45
CA GLY A 82 26.00 -0.54 5.61
C GLY A 82 27.29 -1.06 4.96
N GLU A 83 27.49 -2.38 4.95
CA GLU A 83 28.70 -3.00 4.43
C GLU A 83 28.87 -2.66 2.94
N GLY A 84 30.08 -2.25 2.55
CA GLY A 84 30.37 -1.76 1.21
C GLY A 84 30.18 -0.25 1.02
N PHE A 85 29.42 0.44 1.89
CA PHE A 85 29.18 1.89 1.78
C PHE A 85 29.81 2.74 2.89
N ARG A 86 30.73 2.14 3.68
CA ARG A 86 31.38 2.81 4.82
C ARG A 86 32.09 4.13 4.47
N SER A 87 32.66 4.28 3.28
CA SER A 87 33.34 5.52 2.87
C SER A 87 32.37 6.68 2.58
N ILE A 88 31.07 6.41 2.53
CA ILE A 88 29.99 7.41 2.47
C ILE A 88 29.00 7.24 3.63
N ALA A 89 29.43 6.70 4.78
CA ALA A 89 28.57 6.52 5.95
C ALA A 89 28.08 7.85 6.57
N ALA A 90 28.72 8.97 6.25
CA ALA A 90 28.34 10.29 6.74
C ALA A 90 28.49 11.36 5.66
N ARG A 91 27.67 12.42 5.76
CA ARG A 91 27.77 13.60 4.88
C ARG A 91 29.09 14.36 4.99
N SER A 92 29.81 14.22 6.11
CA SER A 92 31.16 14.76 6.22
C SER A 92 32.15 14.10 5.25
N ALA A 93 31.94 12.83 4.90
CA ALA A 93 32.73 12.12 3.89
C ALA A 93 32.21 12.40 2.45
N ASP A 94 30.88 12.52 2.31
CA ASP A 94 30.20 12.84 1.05
C ASP A 94 29.13 13.93 1.22
N GLY A 95 29.53 15.20 1.16
CA GLY A 95 28.63 16.33 1.40
C GLY A 95 27.84 16.81 0.19
N ARG A 96 28.03 16.18 -0.97
CA ARG A 96 27.43 16.62 -2.24
C ARG A 96 25.92 16.44 -2.20
N GLN A 97 25.19 17.42 -2.74
CA GLN A 97 23.75 17.29 -2.93
C GLN A 97 23.45 16.33 -4.07
N ILE A 98 22.41 15.52 -3.91
CA ILE A 98 21.82 14.71 -4.98
C ILE A 98 21.30 15.66 -6.06
N THR A 99 21.56 15.37 -7.32
CA THR A 99 20.96 16.09 -8.46
C THR A 99 20.02 15.17 -9.23
N GLU A 100 19.07 15.75 -9.95
CA GLU A 100 18.13 15.00 -10.79
C GLU A 100 18.84 14.17 -11.87
N GLY A 101 19.91 14.74 -12.44
CA GLY A 101 20.72 14.09 -13.47
C GLY A 101 21.41 12.82 -12.95
N GLU A 102 21.70 12.75 -11.66
CA GLU A 102 22.22 11.53 -11.02
C GLU A 102 21.10 10.54 -10.71
N ALA A 103 20.14 10.99 -9.89
CA ALA A 103 19.13 10.13 -9.26
C ALA A 103 18.17 9.52 -10.28
N PHE A 104 17.97 10.18 -11.42
CA PHE A 104 17.04 9.76 -12.46
C PHE A 104 17.73 9.51 -13.80
N SER A 105 19.04 9.28 -13.79
CA SER A 105 19.81 8.91 -14.99
C SER A 105 19.31 7.61 -15.63
N ALA A 106 18.95 6.63 -14.80
CA ALA A 106 18.44 5.34 -15.24
C ALA A 106 16.97 5.46 -15.71
N LYS A 107 16.78 5.76 -17.00
CA LYS A 107 15.45 5.84 -17.63
C LYS A 107 14.83 4.46 -17.87
N SER A 108 15.67 3.44 -17.98
CA SER A 108 15.26 2.05 -18.14
C SER A 108 16.04 1.17 -17.18
N LEU A 109 15.35 0.22 -16.57
CA LEU A 109 15.93 -0.76 -15.65
C LEU A 109 15.64 -2.16 -16.14
N LYS A 110 16.56 -3.10 -15.87
CA LYS A 110 16.38 -4.51 -16.24
C LYS A 110 17.06 -5.42 -15.24
N SER A 111 16.36 -6.48 -14.84
CA SER A 111 16.95 -7.62 -14.13
C SER A 111 16.17 -8.89 -14.48
N GLY A 112 16.88 -9.96 -14.87
CA GLY A 112 16.26 -11.19 -15.35
C GLY A 112 15.24 -10.93 -16.47
N ALA A 113 14.00 -11.38 -16.24
CA ALA A 113 12.87 -11.22 -17.17
C ALA A 113 12.16 -9.86 -17.07
N TYR A 114 12.45 -9.07 -16.04
CA TYR A 114 11.74 -7.81 -15.78
C TYR A 114 12.47 -6.62 -16.37
N SER A 115 11.73 -5.76 -17.05
CA SER A 115 12.20 -4.49 -17.58
C SER A 115 11.22 -3.39 -17.23
N PHE A 116 11.75 -2.24 -16.84
CA PHE A 116 10.99 -1.09 -16.37
C PHE A 116 11.42 0.18 -17.08
N THR A 117 10.50 1.13 -17.20
CA THR A 117 10.76 2.50 -17.68
C THR A 117 10.35 3.51 -16.62
N LEU A 118 11.15 4.57 -16.47
CA LEU A 118 10.85 5.69 -15.58
C LEU A 118 9.57 6.40 -16.05
N ALA A 119 8.55 6.41 -15.20
CA ALA A 119 7.24 7.01 -15.47
C ALA A 119 7.05 8.36 -14.77
N ALA A 120 7.66 8.54 -13.59
CA ALA A 120 7.65 9.81 -12.85
C ALA A 120 8.90 9.92 -11.98
N SER A 121 9.34 11.14 -11.70
CA SER A 121 10.46 11.43 -10.80
C SER A 121 10.22 12.75 -10.05
N ASP A 122 10.75 12.84 -8.84
CA ASP A 122 10.68 14.02 -7.98
C ASP A 122 11.90 14.08 -7.06
N LEU A 123 12.56 15.22 -7.01
CA LEU A 123 13.65 15.50 -6.07
C LEU A 123 13.28 16.75 -5.27
N THR A 124 13.20 16.62 -3.96
CA THR A 124 12.82 17.73 -3.08
C THR A 124 13.75 17.84 -1.88
N SER A 125 13.97 19.07 -1.40
CA SER A 125 14.57 19.35 -0.10
C SER A 125 13.53 19.46 1.03
N ASP A 126 12.23 19.50 0.70
CA ASP A 126 11.16 19.44 1.67
C ASP A 126 10.82 17.98 1.97
N CYS A 127 11.59 17.38 2.88
CA CYS A 127 11.40 16.00 3.31
C CYS A 127 10.01 15.75 3.91
N LYS A 128 9.39 16.79 4.49
CA LYS A 128 8.06 16.68 5.10
C LYS A 128 6.99 16.57 4.02
N ALA A 129 7.10 17.31 2.91
CA ALA A 129 6.16 17.22 1.80
C ALA A 129 6.24 15.87 1.04
N ALA A 130 7.39 15.20 1.07
CA ALA A 130 7.59 13.89 0.42
C ALA A 130 7.21 12.70 1.30
N THR A 131 6.77 12.92 2.54
CA THR A 131 6.46 11.85 3.52
C THR A 131 5.17 12.16 4.26
N TRP A 132 4.59 11.15 4.90
CA TRP A 132 3.47 11.32 5.84
C TRP A 132 3.79 10.60 7.14
N GLY A 133 3.05 10.94 8.20
CA GLY A 133 3.24 10.39 9.55
C GLY A 133 4.12 11.27 10.41
N ALA A 134 3.57 11.76 11.53
CA ALA A 134 4.22 12.75 12.38
C ALA A 134 5.51 12.22 13.02
N ARG A 135 5.55 10.93 13.37
CA ARG A 135 6.72 10.29 13.97
C ARG A 135 7.87 10.20 12.97
N LEU A 136 7.63 9.69 11.77
CA LEU A 136 8.63 9.67 10.69
C LEU A 136 9.13 11.08 10.36
N GLN A 137 8.22 12.05 10.20
CA GLN A 137 8.61 13.43 9.89
C GLN A 137 9.46 14.06 11.01
N GLY A 138 9.16 13.75 12.27
CA GLY A 138 9.96 14.17 13.42
C GLY A 138 11.36 13.57 13.42
N ASP A 139 11.48 12.27 13.18
CA ASP A 139 12.78 11.60 13.12
C ASP A 139 13.58 12.03 11.87
N LEU A 140 12.95 12.27 10.72
CA LEU A 140 13.62 12.85 9.55
C LEU A 140 14.23 14.22 9.86
N ALA A 141 13.52 15.08 10.59
CA ALA A 141 14.06 16.37 11.03
C ALA A 141 15.22 16.17 12.02
N LYS A 142 15.07 15.27 12.99
CA LYS A 142 16.08 14.95 14.01
C LYS A 142 17.38 14.41 13.40
N PHE A 143 17.29 13.54 12.40
CA PHE A 143 18.44 12.94 11.72
C PHE A 143 18.92 13.73 10.50
N GLY A 144 18.40 14.96 10.35
CA GLY A 144 18.86 15.95 9.38
C GLY A 144 18.66 15.52 7.93
N CYS A 145 17.45 15.07 7.60
CA CYS A 145 17.04 14.86 6.23
C CYS A 145 17.23 16.15 5.42
N THR A 146 17.92 16.04 4.29
CA THR A 146 18.22 17.19 3.43
C THR A 146 17.59 17.08 2.06
N GLN A 147 17.41 15.86 1.55
CA GLN A 147 16.79 15.61 0.26
C GLN A 147 16.07 14.26 0.28
N ILE A 148 14.96 14.18 -0.46
CA ILE A 148 14.32 12.91 -0.83
C ILE A 148 14.20 12.87 -2.34
N ALA A 149 14.82 11.86 -2.96
CA ALA A 149 14.61 11.51 -4.36
C ALA A 149 13.56 10.39 -4.44
N ARG A 150 12.58 10.54 -5.32
CA ARG A 150 11.53 9.55 -5.56
C ARG A 150 11.40 9.30 -7.06
N ALA A 151 11.23 8.05 -7.44
CA ALA A 151 10.99 7.65 -8.81
C ALA A 151 9.91 6.56 -8.86
N ALA A 152 9.04 6.63 -9.87
CA ALA A 152 8.11 5.56 -10.21
C ALA A 152 8.53 4.93 -11.53
N TYR A 153 8.61 3.61 -11.54
CA TYR A 153 8.98 2.77 -12.66
C TYR A 153 7.82 1.85 -13.00
N VAL A 154 7.53 1.69 -14.30
CA VAL A 154 6.45 0.81 -14.80
C VAL A 154 7.05 -0.27 -15.66
N SER A 155 6.62 -1.52 -15.46
CA SER A 155 7.10 -2.64 -16.27
C SER A 155 6.67 -2.50 -17.73
N ALA A 156 7.44 -3.06 -18.66
CA ALA A 156 7.12 -3.01 -20.09
C ALA A 156 5.73 -3.58 -20.43
N ASP A 157 5.28 -4.61 -19.70
CA ASP A 157 3.95 -5.21 -19.82
C ASP A 157 2.86 -4.50 -18.99
N LYS A 158 3.22 -3.43 -18.28
CA LYS A 158 2.37 -2.61 -17.41
C LYS A 158 1.72 -3.36 -16.25
N LYS A 159 2.23 -4.55 -15.91
CA LYS A 159 1.70 -5.37 -14.80
C LYS A 159 2.35 -5.07 -13.46
N HIS A 160 3.45 -4.32 -13.42
CA HIS A 160 4.16 -4.00 -12.18
C HIS A 160 4.48 -2.52 -12.11
N VAL A 161 4.47 -2.02 -10.88
CA VAL A 161 4.91 -0.67 -10.52
C VAL A 161 5.98 -0.80 -9.44
N GLY A 162 7.11 -0.15 -9.68
CA GLY A 162 8.18 0.01 -8.71
C GLY A 162 8.27 1.47 -8.26
N GLN A 163 8.35 1.69 -6.97
CA GLN A 163 8.65 2.98 -6.36
C GLN A 163 10.05 2.87 -5.78
N PHE A 164 10.92 3.78 -6.18
CA PHE A 164 12.28 3.89 -5.71
C PHE A 164 12.43 5.20 -4.95
N VAL A 165 12.95 5.13 -3.72
CA VAL A 165 13.11 6.30 -2.85
C VAL A 165 14.51 6.30 -2.26
N VAL A 166 15.15 7.46 -2.26
CA VAL A 166 16.42 7.70 -1.56
C VAL A 166 16.25 8.88 -0.61
N ILE A 167 16.53 8.67 0.67
CA ILE A 167 16.49 9.70 1.71
C ILE A 167 17.93 10.03 2.10
N ASN A 168 18.33 11.29 1.92
CA ASN A 168 19.65 11.80 2.25
C ASN A 168 19.68 12.37 3.68
N LEU A 169 20.35 11.66 4.60
CA LEU A 169 20.45 11.97 6.03
C LEU A 169 21.86 12.40 6.41
N VAL A 170 22.07 12.81 7.66
CA VAL A 170 23.41 13.22 8.12
C VAL A 170 24.39 12.03 8.18
N SER A 171 23.91 10.87 8.62
CA SER A 171 24.73 9.69 8.85
C SER A 171 23.95 8.37 8.77
N GLU A 172 24.70 7.28 8.69
CA GLU A 172 24.21 5.91 8.69
C GLU A 172 23.37 5.56 9.93
N GLU A 173 23.70 6.12 11.10
CA GLU A 173 22.90 5.92 12.31
C GLU A 173 21.48 6.45 12.13
N GLY A 174 21.36 7.61 11.48
CA GLY A 174 20.07 8.18 11.09
C GLY A 174 19.34 7.28 10.11
N VAL A 175 20.03 6.78 9.09
CA VAL A 175 19.46 5.82 8.11
C VAL A 175 18.87 4.61 8.84
N LYS A 176 19.65 3.96 9.70
CA LYS A 176 19.21 2.78 10.46
C LYS A 176 17.98 3.08 11.31
N GLN A 177 17.88 4.27 11.91
CA GLN A 177 16.70 4.67 12.66
C GLN A 177 15.48 4.87 11.75
N ILE A 178 15.63 5.60 10.65
CA ILE A 178 14.55 5.79 9.67
C ILE A 178 14.07 4.44 9.14
N LEU A 179 14.96 3.50 8.81
CA LEU A 179 14.57 2.16 8.38
C LEU A 179 13.77 1.38 9.43
N ARG A 180 13.99 1.61 10.72
CA ARG A 180 13.15 1.03 11.79
C ARG A 180 11.77 1.67 11.83
N ASP A 181 11.70 2.98 11.66
CA ASP A 181 10.43 3.72 11.67
C ASP A 181 9.56 3.40 10.45
N LEU A 182 10.18 2.98 9.36
CA LEU A 182 9.45 2.53 8.20
C LEU A 182 8.72 1.20 8.45
N ASP A 183 9.13 0.34 9.39
CA ASP A 183 8.38 -0.91 9.66
C ASP A 183 6.88 -0.61 9.87
N PRO A 184 5.97 -1.17 9.03
CA PRO A 184 4.55 -0.84 9.07
C PRO A 184 3.90 -1.07 10.44
N ARG A 185 4.47 -1.97 11.26
CA ARG A 185 4.00 -2.26 12.62
C ARG A 185 4.21 -1.10 13.59
N THR A 186 5.07 -0.15 13.26
CA THR A 186 5.34 1.03 14.09
C THR A 186 4.40 2.19 13.81
N GLU A 187 3.68 2.15 12.68
CA GLU A 187 2.76 3.20 12.22
C GLU A 187 3.40 4.61 12.20
N ALA A 188 4.72 4.70 12.05
CA ALA A 188 5.43 5.98 12.18
C ALA A 188 5.18 6.93 11.02
N GLY A 189 4.94 6.37 9.83
CA GLY A 189 4.84 7.09 8.57
C GLY A 189 5.47 6.32 7.41
N TRP A 190 5.40 6.91 6.21
CA TRP A 190 6.02 6.34 5.02
C TRP A 190 6.30 7.42 3.95
N PRO A 191 7.23 7.20 3.01
CA PRO A 191 7.37 8.03 1.82
C PRO A 191 6.07 8.04 1.00
N VAL A 192 5.67 9.21 0.51
CA VAL A 192 4.51 9.33 -0.38
C VAL A 192 4.91 8.77 -1.75
N PRO A 193 4.27 7.69 -2.26
CA PRO A 193 4.56 7.16 -3.59
C PRO A 193 4.23 8.16 -4.69
N LEU A 194 4.97 8.12 -5.80
CA LEU A 194 4.62 8.90 -6.98
C LEU A 194 3.52 8.20 -7.77
N LYS A 195 2.59 9.01 -8.32
CA LYS A 195 1.62 8.51 -9.31
C LYS A 195 2.38 8.11 -10.57
N ALA A 196 2.18 6.88 -11.03
CA ALA A 196 2.75 6.38 -12.27
C ALA A 196 1.72 6.52 -13.41
N PRO A 197 1.91 7.45 -14.37
CA PRO A 197 0.96 7.62 -15.47
C PRO A 197 0.85 6.35 -16.32
N GLY A 198 -0.35 6.05 -16.81
CA GLY A 198 -0.57 4.96 -17.76
C GLY A 198 -0.73 3.56 -17.14
N VAL A 199 -0.80 3.46 -15.81
CA VAL A 199 -1.16 2.24 -15.07
C VAL A 199 -2.19 2.54 -13.97
N PRO A 200 -2.97 1.55 -13.51
CA PRO A 200 -3.83 1.71 -12.35
C PRO A 200 -3.04 2.15 -11.10
N ALA A 201 -3.71 2.86 -10.20
CA ALA A 201 -3.11 3.33 -8.96
C ALA A 201 -2.57 2.17 -8.11
N SER A 202 -1.39 2.37 -7.52
CA SER A 202 -0.79 1.49 -6.51
C SER A 202 -1.43 1.69 -5.13
N GLY A 203 -1.20 0.74 -4.23
CA GLY A 203 -1.66 0.76 -2.84
C GLY A 203 -2.99 0.05 -2.62
N ALA A 204 -3.47 -0.71 -3.61
CA ALA A 204 -4.74 -1.43 -3.53
C ALA A 204 -4.58 -2.93 -3.22
N GLY A 205 -3.36 -3.48 -3.36
CA GLY A 205 -3.11 -4.91 -3.16
C GLY A 205 -1.82 -5.22 -2.43
N PHE A 206 -1.34 -6.45 -2.63
CA PHE A 206 -0.12 -6.92 -2.00
C PHE A 206 1.09 -6.18 -2.58
N SER A 207 1.83 -5.51 -1.69
CA SER A 207 3.07 -4.83 -2.03
C SER A 207 4.20 -5.29 -1.09
N ALA A 208 5.43 -5.29 -1.60
CA ALA A 208 6.62 -5.62 -0.84
C ALA A 208 7.59 -4.45 -0.89
N ALA A 209 8.16 -4.09 0.25
CA ALA A 209 9.19 -3.08 0.36
C ALA A 209 10.49 -3.67 0.89
N TYR A 210 11.57 -3.36 0.19
CA TYR A 210 12.94 -3.69 0.56
C TYR A 210 13.64 -2.39 0.83
N ALA A 211 14.21 -2.25 2.02
CA ALA A 211 14.88 -1.02 2.41
C ALA A 211 16.28 -1.33 2.87
N LYS A 212 17.26 -0.49 2.50
CA LYS A 212 18.67 -0.82 2.66
C LYS A 212 19.48 0.42 3.05
N THR A 213 20.59 0.16 3.73
CA THR A 213 21.51 1.18 4.21
C THR A 213 22.65 1.40 3.21
N TYR A 214 22.65 2.53 2.53
CA TYR A 214 23.70 2.92 1.57
C TYR A 214 24.50 4.07 2.18
N GLY A 215 25.27 3.78 3.25
CA GLY A 215 25.96 4.79 4.03
C GLY A 215 24.96 5.76 4.69
N HIS A 216 25.07 7.06 4.43
CA HIS A 216 24.12 8.08 4.92
C HIS A 216 22.83 8.21 4.08
N TYR A 217 22.62 7.31 3.11
CA TYR A 217 21.40 7.24 2.30
C TYR A 217 20.52 6.06 2.73
N ALA A 218 19.25 6.31 3.03
CA ALA A 218 18.24 5.26 3.17
C ALA A 218 17.63 4.99 1.79
N VAL A 219 17.76 3.76 1.28
CA VAL A 219 17.23 3.36 -0.02
C VAL A 219 16.02 2.48 0.19
N ILE A 220 14.91 2.76 -0.48
CA ILE A 220 13.67 2.00 -0.38
C ILE A 220 13.17 1.66 -1.78
N THR A 221 12.91 0.37 -1.99
CA THR A 221 12.27 -0.17 -3.18
C THR A 221 10.93 -0.77 -2.77
N LEU A 222 9.82 -0.14 -3.14
CA LEU A 222 8.47 -0.64 -2.93
C LEU A 222 7.91 -1.13 -4.27
N VAL A 223 7.45 -2.37 -4.32
CA VAL A 223 6.96 -3.00 -5.54
C VAL A 223 5.56 -3.58 -5.35
N GLU A 224 4.76 -3.51 -6.40
CA GLU A 224 3.39 -4.02 -6.44
C GLU A 224 3.03 -4.46 -7.87
N ARG A 225 2.09 -5.39 -7.99
CA ARG A 225 1.39 -5.54 -9.27
C ARG A 225 0.44 -4.37 -9.49
N ALA A 226 0.43 -3.82 -10.69
CA ALA A 226 -0.46 -2.73 -11.06
C ALA A 226 -1.93 -3.09 -10.77
N GLY A 227 -2.66 -2.17 -10.15
CA GLY A 227 -4.06 -2.37 -9.76
C GLY A 227 -4.29 -3.30 -8.57
N GLY A 228 -3.23 -3.66 -7.83
CA GLY A 228 -3.36 -4.44 -6.60
C GLY A 228 -3.58 -5.94 -6.82
N ALA A 229 -3.22 -6.47 -8.00
CA ALA A 229 -3.27 -7.91 -8.23
C ALA A 229 -2.33 -8.65 -7.25
N ARG A 230 -2.74 -9.82 -6.77
CA ARG A 230 -1.84 -10.65 -5.95
C ARG A 230 -0.66 -11.13 -6.79
N PRO A 231 0.58 -11.16 -6.28
CA PRO A 231 1.70 -11.77 -6.97
C PRO A 231 1.50 -13.29 -7.14
N GLY A 232 2.20 -13.88 -8.11
CA GLY A 232 2.18 -15.32 -8.38
C GLY A 232 2.98 -16.08 -7.32
N SER A 233 3.99 -15.42 -6.75
CA SER A 233 4.76 -15.89 -5.59
C SER A 233 5.46 -14.70 -4.91
N LEU A 234 6.02 -14.90 -3.71
CA LEU A 234 6.89 -13.89 -3.10
C LEU A 234 8.20 -13.70 -3.86
N ASN A 235 8.72 -14.75 -4.51
CA ASN A 235 9.92 -14.66 -5.33
C ASN A 235 9.74 -13.70 -6.51
N GLU A 236 8.53 -13.63 -7.08
CA GLU A 236 8.21 -12.63 -8.09
C GLU A 236 8.49 -11.20 -7.59
N MET A 237 8.11 -10.90 -6.35
CA MET A 237 8.30 -9.57 -5.77
C MET A 237 9.76 -9.27 -5.49
N ILE A 238 10.55 -10.28 -5.12
CA ILE A 238 12.01 -10.18 -4.98
C ILE A 238 12.66 -9.88 -6.33
N ASP A 239 12.33 -10.64 -7.37
CA ASP A 239 12.93 -10.45 -8.71
C ASP A 239 12.59 -9.07 -9.28
N VAL A 240 11.35 -8.61 -9.06
CA VAL A 240 10.89 -7.28 -9.45
C VAL A 240 11.60 -6.19 -8.65
N SER A 241 11.80 -6.37 -7.34
CA SER A 241 12.52 -5.37 -6.53
C SER A 241 13.97 -5.24 -6.94
N LEU A 242 14.66 -6.34 -7.29
CA LEU A 242 16.03 -6.30 -7.77
C LEU A 242 16.16 -5.47 -9.07
N ALA A 243 15.19 -5.56 -9.97
CA ALA A 243 15.19 -4.73 -11.17
C ALA A 243 15.06 -3.24 -10.83
N VAL A 244 14.18 -2.89 -9.89
CA VAL A 244 13.91 -1.49 -9.50
C VAL A 244 15.07 -0.91 -8.67
N GLU A 245 15.69 -1.72 -7.82
CA GLU A 245 16.84 -1.34 -6.99
C GLU A 245 18.07 -0.91 -7.81
N ASN A 246 18.20 -1.36 -9.07
CA ASN A 246 19.24 -0.88 -10.00
C ASN A 246 19.20 0.65 -10.22
N ALA A 247 18.10 1.33 -9.88
CA ALA A 247 18.08 2.80 -9.84
C ALA A 247 19.06 3.39 -8.81
N ALA A 248 19.53 2.60 -7.84
CA ALA A 248 20.54 3.00 -6.85
C ALA A 248 21.97 3.06 -7.41
N ASP A 249 22.20 2.70 -8.68
CA ASP A 249 23.53 2.67 -9.30
C ASP A 249 24.32 3.99 -9.13
N PHE A 250 23.64 5.14 -9.12
CA PHE A 250 24.29 6.43 -8.91
C PHE A 250 24.99 6.54 -7.54
N LEU A 251 24.53 5.80 -6.52
CA LEU A 251 25.15 5.74 -5.19
C LEU A 251 26.49 4.98 -5.20
N TYR A 252 26.66 3.98 -6.07
CA TYR A 252 27.98 3.40 -6.32
C TYR A 252 28.91 4.41 -6.99
N GLY A 253 28.38 5.28 -7.86
CA GLY A 253 29.11 6.44 -8.37
C GLY A 253 29.58 7.38 -7.25
N ARG A 254 28.72 7.67 -6.27
CA ARG A 254 29.07 8.46 -5.07
C ARG A 254 30.18 7.80 -4.27
N LEU A 255 30.05 6.50 -4.02
CA LEU A 255 31.01 5.67 -3.31
C LEU A 255 32.40 5.72 -3.96
N ASN A 256 32.47 5.49 -5.27
CA ASN A 256 33.72 5.53 -6.03
C ASN A 256 34.41 6.90 -5.93
N LEU A 257 33.63 7.97 -6.01
CA LEU A 257 34.15 9.33 -5.89
C LEU A 257 34.61 9.69 -4.47
N ALA A 258 34.05 9.05 -3.43
CA ALA A 258 34.50 9.22 -2.06
C ALA A 258 35.76 8.40 -1.76
N ALA A 259 35.82 7.14 -2.25
CA ALA A 259 36.97 6.26 -2.11
C ALA A 259 38.21 6.77 -2.86
N GLY A 260 38.02 7.50 -3.96
CA GLY A 260 39.10 8.13 -4.74
C GLY A 260 39.70 9.40 -4.12
N LYS A 261 39.23 9.87 -2.95
CA LYS A 261 39.86 10.98 -2.23
C LYS A 261 41.01 10.44 -1.38
N PRO A 262 42.28 10.75 -1.66
CA PRO A 262 43.35 10.49 -0.70
C PRO A 262 43.04 11.27 0.59
N GLY A 263 43.20 10.59 1.74
CA GLY A 263 42.91 11.14 3.06
C GLY A 263 43.53 12.53 3.24
N ARG A 264 42.69 13.49 3.64
CA ARG A 264 43.15 14.76 4.20
C ARG A 264 43.52 14.55 5.66
#